data_AF-A0A356NYE1-F1
#
_entry.id   AF-A0A356NYE1-F1
#
_cell.length_a   1.000
_cell.length_b   1.000
_cell.length_c   1.000
_cell.angle_alpha   90.00
_cell.angle_beta   90.00
_cell.angle_gamma   90.00
#
_symmetry.space_group_name_H-M   'P 1'
#
loop_
_entity.id
_entity.type
_entity.pdbx_description
1 polymer ?
#
loop_
_entity_poly.entity_id
_entity_poly.type
_entity_poly.pdbx_seq_one_letter_code
_entity_poly.pdbx_strand_id
1 'polypeptide(L)'
;MNKASGPSGGTGISPVQLAVLRGRLEQIADEMDATLFRSAFNPIIAEAHDASHGLYDAETGETLVQGKEGLPVFVGVMAFAVRYVIDLTRDDPPKDGDVYIFNDPYEGGTHLSDFKLVRPLFRNGKVFCYLASVGHWHDVAGNVPGNYNPAATESFQEGVHIPPVKLFRAGVRQDDILSILRTNSRLPLSVYGDLNAQVSALDLGHGRLNALLDEYGDDTISAVFAELRARAHLQMQAHISALPDGDVAATDYLDNDGIKDEALPIAVDVHVDGERMVLDFSRSAAQCAGPVNISRSTAIAACYVALKHLFPDVPANAGVLDPVEIIIPDQSLLSATAPKPVGGYTETILR
;
A
#
# COMPACT_ATOMS: atom_id res chain seq x y z
N MET A 1 39.72 -2.39 -36.79
CA MET A 1 38.57 -1.90 -37.58
C MET A 1 37.53 -3.01 -37.53
N ASN A 2 36.46 -2.93 -36.74
CA ASN A 2 35.37 -1.96 -36.78
C ASN A 2 34.81 -1.71 -35.36
N LYS A 3 34.81 -0.45 -34.93
CA LYS A 3 33.95 0.05 -33.85
C LYS A 3 32.59 0.34 -34.48
N ALA A 4 31.57 -0.44 -34.16
CA ALA A 4 30.19 -0.02 -34.37
C ALA A 4 29.80 0.84 -33.16
N SER A 5 29.72 2.15 -33.38
CA SER A 5 29.17 3.14 -32.47
C SER A 5 27.67 3.21 -32.75
N GLY A 6 26.85 2.82 -31.77
CA GLY A 6 25.40 3.02 -31.71
C GLY A 6 25.07 4.13 -30.70
N PRO A 7 23.91 4.80 -30.83
CA PRO A 7 23.78 6.23 -30.58
C PRO A 7 23.71 6.58 -29.08
N SER A 8 24.43 7.64 -28.73
CA SER A 8 24.33 8.38 -27.48
C SER A 8 23.05 9.22 -27.47
N GLY A 9 22.11 8.90 -26.57
CA GLY A 9 20.89 9.69 -26.35
C GLY A 9 19.91 8.97 -25.44
N GLY A 10 20.11 9.09 -24.12
CA GLY A 10 19.26 8.51 -23.08
C GLY A 10 20.10 8.25 -21.82
N THR A 11 19.63 8.65 -20.65
CA THR A 11 20.31 8.58 -19.37
C THR A 11 20.80 7.18 -18.99
N GLY A 12 22.10 6.91 -19.21
CA GLY A 12 23.01 6.31 -18.24
C GLY A 12 22.86 4.88 -17.71
N ILE A 13 21.80 4.11 -17.99
CA ILE A 13 21.65 2.73 -17.48
C ILE A 13 21.51 1.73 -18.62
N SER A 14 22.37 0.71 -18.67
CA SER A 14 22.24 -0.36 -19.68
C SER A 14 21.03 -1.26 -19.39
N PRO A 15 20.36 -1.84 -20.41
CA PRO A 15 19.24 -2.75 -20.19
C PRO A 15 19.55 -3.94 -19.27
N VAL A 16 20.78 -4.46 -19.35
CA VAL A 16 21.26 -5.54 -18.49
C VAL A 16 21.36 -5.07 -17.04
N GLN A 17 21.96 -3.90 -16.80
CA GLN A 17 22.09 -3.34 -15.46
C GLN A 17 20.72 -3.04 -14.84
N LEU A 18 19.78 -2.49 -15.61
CA LEU A 18 18.43 -2.25 -15.13
C LEU A 18 17.72 -3.56 -14.73
N ALA A 19 17.81 -4.61 -15.55
CA ALA A 19 17.19 -5.90 -15.25
C ALA A 19 17.77 -6.52 -13.95
N VAL A 20 19.09 -6.43 -13.77
CA VAL A 20 19.76 -6.90 -12.55
C VAL A 20 19.32 -6.09 -11.33
N LEU A 21 19.35 -4.76 -11.40
CA LEU A 21 19.01 -3.90 -10.27
C LEU A 21 17.53 -3.98 -9.91
N ARG A 22 16.64 -4.08 -10.91
CA ARG A 22 15.22 -4.39 -10.68
C ARG A 22 15.06 -5.68 -9.88
N GLY A 23 15.69 -6.77 -10.33
CA GLY A 23 15.60 -8.07 -9.64
C GLY A 23 16.14 -8.00 -8.21
N ARG A 24 17.24 -7.28 -7.98
CA ARG A 24 17.81 -7.09 -6.63
C ARG A 24 16.91 -6.24 -5.74
N LEU A 25 16.27 -5.21 -6.27
CA LEU A 25 15.33 -4.38 -5.51
C LEU A 25 14.06 -5.14 -5.15
N GLU A 26 13.47 -5.89 -6.09
CA GLU A 26 12.33 -6.78 -5.83
C GLU A 26 12.71 -7.83 -4.76
N GLN A 27 13.91 -8.43 -4.88
CA GLN A 27 14.42 -9.39 -3.90
C GLN A 27 14.52 -8.80 -2.49
N ILE A 28 14.84 -7.51 -2.33
CA ILE A 28 14.86 -6.87 -1.01
C ILE A 28 13.47 -6.96 -0.37
N ALA A 29 12.42 -6.60 -1.11
CA ALA A 29 11.06 -6.66 -0.61
C ALA A 29 10.59 -8.11 -0.39
N ASP A 30 10.93 -9.04 -1.29
CA ASP A 30 10.63 -10.47 -1.14
C ASP A 30 11.31 -11.07 0.12
N GLU A 31 12.54 -10.66 0.44
CA GLU A 31 13.24 -11.07 1.66
C GLU A 31 12.58 -10.48 2.92
N MET A 32 12.01 -9.28 2.85
CA MET A 32 11.22 -8.69 3.94
C MET A 32 9.92 -9.47 4.16
N ASP A 33 9.18 -9.78 3.10
CA ASP A 33 7.97 -10.62 3.14
C ASP A 33 8.26 -11.97 3.80
N ALA A 34 9.28 -12.69 3.30
CA ALA A 34 9.67 -13.99 3.85
C ALA A 34 10.10 -13.93 5.33
N THR A 35 10.70 -12.81 5.75
CA THR A 35 11.10 -12.60 7.14
C THR A 35 9.88 -12.43 8.04
N LEU A 36 8.90 -11.63 7.62
CA LEU A 36 7.67 -11.44 8.36
C LEU A 36 6.88 -12.75 8.46
N PHE A 37 6.65 -13.45 7.35
CA PHE A 37 5.85 -14.69 7.34
C PHE A 37 6.44 -15.76 8.28
N ARG A 38 7.77 -15.87 8.36
CA ARG A 38 8.44 -16.85 9.22
C ARG A 38 8.53 -16.47 10.69
N SER A 39 8.34 -15.19 11.02
CA SER A 39 8.51 -14.69 12.39
C SER A 39 7.22 -14.20 13.03
N ALA A 40 6.15 -14.04 12.25
CA ALA A 40 4.82 -13.70 12.74
C ALA A 40 4.28 -14.80 13.67
N PHE A 41 3.47 -14.36 14.63
CA PHE A 41 2.86 -15.23 15.64
C PHE A 41 1.44 -15.62 15.24
N ASN A 42 0.75 -14.77 14.48
CA ASN A 42 -0.59 -15.08 14.00
C ASN A 42 -0.56 -15.82 12.64
N PRO A 43 -1.49 -16.77 12.41
CA PRO A 43 -1.55 -17.54 11.16
C PRO A 43 -2.06 -16.72 9.96
N ILE A 44 -2.71 -15.57 10.17
CA ILE A 44 -3.16 -14.69 9.09
C ILE A 44 -1.95 -14.15 8.33
N ILE A 45 -0.89 -13.77 9.04
CA ILE A 45 0.39 -13.36 8.45
C ILE A 45 1.24 -14.60 8.10
N ALA A 46 1.40 -15.54 9.03
CA ALA A 46 2.37 -16.62 8.87
C ALA A 46 2.01 -17.66 7.80
N GLU A 47 0.71 -17.91 7.58
CA GLU A 47 0.22 -18.96 6.67
C GLU A 47 -0.61 -18.39 5.51
N ALA A 48 -1.43 -17.37 5.77
CA ALA A 48 -2.28 -16.76 4.72
C ALA A 48 -1.62 -15.59 3.99
N HIS A 49 -0.45 -15.14 4.47
CA HIS A 49 0.36 -14.07 3.87
C HIS A 49 -0.40 -12.73 3.70
N ASP A 50 -1.30 -12.41 4.63
CA ASP A 50 -2.00 -11.11 4.66
C ASP A 50 -1.09 -10.00 5.23
N ALA A 51 -0.06 -9.68 4.45
CA ALA A 51 0.93 -8.64 4.71
C ALA A 51 1.64 -8.24 3.40
N SER A 52 2.39 -7.13 3.41
CA SER A 52 3.23 -6.74 2.28
C SER A 52 4.33 -5.76 2.68
N HIS A 53 5.42 -5.74 1.91
CA HIS A 53 6.51 -4.77 2.03
C HIS A 53 6.82 -4.07 0.70
N GLY A 54 7.28 -2.83 0.80
CA GLY A 54 7.69 -2.05 -0.36
C GLY A 54 8.68 -0.94 -0.05
N LEU A 55 9.21 -0.37 -1.14
CA LEU A 55 10.01 0.84 -1.16
C LEU A 55 9.18 1.97 -1.76
N TYR A 56 9.22 3.12 -1.12
CA TYR A 56 8.34 4.25 -1.45
C TYR A 56 9.16 5.53 -1.59
N ASP A 57 8.75 6.38 -2.50
CA ASP A 57 9.44 7.63 -2.82
C ASP A 57 9.53 8.58 -1.61
N ALA A 58 10.66 9.28 -1.48
CA ALA A 58 10.95 10.13 -0.33
C ALA A 58 10.07 11.38 -0.23
N GLU A 59 9.61 11.91 -1.37
CA GLU A 59 8.82 13.13 -1.42
C GLU A 59 7.34 12.83 -1.67
N THR A 60 7.09 11.80 -2.47
CA THR A 60 5.76 11.48 -2.95
C THR A 60 5.10 10.30 -2.24
N GLY A 61 5.85 9.44 -1.56
CA GLY A 61 5.33 8.18 -1.04
C GLY A 61 4.83 7.23 -2.14
N GLU A 62 5.03 7.55 -3.42
CA GLU A 62 4.67 6.67 -4.53
C GLU A 62 5.43 5.34 -4.42
N THR A 63 4.76 4.22 -4.72
CA THR A 63 5.38 2.90 -4.74
C THR A 63 6.48 2.86 -5.79
N LEU A 64 7.72 2.65 -5.35
CA LEU A 64 8.89 2.46 -6.23
C LEU A 64 9.06 0.99 -6.58
N VAL A 65 8.97 0.13 -5.57
CA VAL A 65 9.22 -1.31 -5.66
C VAL A 65 8.35 -2.02 -4.63
N GLN A 66 7.93 -3.23 -4.95
CA GLN A 66 7.20 -4.09 -4.03
C GLN A 66 7.58 -5.56 -4.17
N GLY A 67 7.37 -6.31 -3.09
CA GLY A 67 7.48 -7.75 -3.07
C GLY A 67 6.37 -8.43 -3.87
N LYS A 68 6.65 -9.65 -4.35
CA LYS A 68 5.73 -10.45 -5.17
C LYS A 68 4.80 -11.32 -4.35
N GLU A 69 5.17 -11.61 -3.12
CA GLU A 69 4.49 -12.56 -2.24
C GLU A 69 3.48 -11.88 -1.31
N GLY A 70 3.57 -10.56 -1.17
CA GLY A 70 2.62 -9.78 -0.36
C GLY A 70 1.24 -9.64 -1.00
N LEU A 71 0.23 -9.38 -0.16
CA LEU A 71 -1.16 -9.24 -0.61
C LEU A 71 -1.32 -8.03 -1.56
N PRO A 72 -1.86 -8.20 -2.79
CA PRO A 72 -1.85 -7.16 -3.82
C PRO A 72 -2.59 -5.85 -3.47
N VAL A 73 -3.62 -5.88 -2.63
CA VAL A 73 -4.33 -4.66 -2.23
C VAL A 73 -3.40 -3.67 -1.50
N PHE A 74 -2.38 -4.19 -0.82
CA PHE A 74 -1.42 -3.35 -0.11
C PHE A 74 -0.51 -2.56 -1.05
N VAL A 75 -0.37 -2.97 -2.33
CA VAL A 75 0.42 -2.26 -3.34
C VAL A 75 -0.02 -0.81 -3.49
N GLY A 76 -1.32 -0.61 -3.70
CA GLY A 76 -1.89 0.70 -3.93
C GLY A 76 -2.05 1.48 -2.63
N VAL A 77 -2.55 0.82 -1.57
CA VAL A 77 -2.94 1.51 -0.34
C VAL A 77 -1.73 2.03 0.44
N MET A 78 -0.60 1.31 0.42
CA MET A 78 0.57 1.68 1.22
C MET A 78 1.27 2.95 0.74
N ALA A 79 1.13 3.30 -0.54
CA ALA A 79 1.61 4.59 -1.04
C ALA A 79 0.91 5.77 -0.33
N PHE A 80 -0.39 5.65 -0.07
CA PHE A 80 -1.15 6.63 0.71
C PHE A 80 -0.73 6.63 2.18
N ALA A 81 -0.46 5.45 2.75
CA ALA A 81 0.03 5.35 4.14
C ALA A 81 1.39 6.05 4.32
N VAL A 82 2.32 5.86 3.37
CA VAL A 82 3.61 6.56 3.38
C VAL A 82 3.42 8.07 3.15
N ARG A 83 2.55 8.45 2.20
CA ARG A 83 2.18 9.85 1.98
C ARG A 83 1.65 10.51 3.26
N TYR A 84 0.80 9.83 4.02
CA TYR A 84 0.26 10.34 5.28
C TYR A 84 1.36 10.66 6.29
N VAL A 85 2.38 9.79 6.41
CA VAL A 85 3.56 10.06 7.24
C VAL A 85 4.37 11.25 6.71
N ILE A 86 4.59 11.34 5.40
CA ILE A 86 5.30 12.47 4.78
C ILE A 86 4.59 13.79 5.07
N ASP A 87 3.26 13.84 4.89
CA ASP A 87 2.49 15.06 5.09
C ASP A 87 2.43 15.46 6.57
N LEU A 88 2.27 14.49 7.48
CA LEU A 88 2.29 14.74 8.93
C LEU A 88 3.64 15.31 9.40
N THR A 89 4.74 14.89 8.78
CA THR A 89 6.10 15.23 9.21
C THR A 89 6.68 16.43 8.47
N ARG A 90 5.88 17.13 7.66
CA ARG A 90 6.32 18.28 6.87
C ARG A 90 6.93 19.40 7.74
N ASP A 91 6.35 19.65 8.91
CA ASP A 91 6.80 20.69 9.86
C ASP A 91 7.79 20.17 10.91
N ASP A 92 7.85 18.85 11.14
CA ASP A 92 8.85 18.19 12.00
C ASP A 92 9.42 16.96 11.25
N PRO A 93 10.43 17.19 10.38
CA PRO A 93 10.98 16.13 9.53
C PRO A 93 11.45 14.92 10.34
N PRO A 94 11.33 13.71 9.78
CA PRO A 94 11.82 12.50 10.44
C PRO A 94 13.32 12.56 10.71
N LYS A 95 13.77 11.77 11.68
CA LYS A 95 15.19 11.56 11.97
C LYS A 95 15.58 10.13 11.60
N ASP A 96 16.88 9.94 11.35
CA ASP A 96 17.41 8.60 11.13
C ASP A 96 17.13 7.70 12.34
N GLY A 97 16.66 6.48 12.07
CA GLY A 97 16.18 5.53 13.08
C GLY A 97 14.76 5.79 13.61
N ASP A 98 14.03 6.80 13.14
CA ASP A 98 12.59 6.89 13.42
C ASP A 98 11.83 5.74 12.72
N VAL A 99 10.77 5.21 13.35
CA VAL A 99 9.82 4.27 12.74
C VAL A 99 8.43 4.65 13.20
N TYR A 100 7.51 4.86 12.27
CA TYR A 100 6.13 5.20 12.54
C TYR A 100 5.26 3.94 12.59
N ILE A 101 4.26 3.91 13.47
CA ILE A 101 3.22 2.88 13.55
C ILE A 101 1.84 3.52 13.53
N PHE A 102 0.91 2.93 12.79
CA PHE A 102 -0.50 3.34 12.73
C PHE A 102 -1.37 2.25 12.09
N ASN A 103 -2.68 2.39 12.26
CA ASN A 103 -3.66 1.51 11.61
C ASN A 103 -4.85 2.27 11.03
N ASP A 104 -4.75 3.60 10.91
CA ASP A 104 -5.79 4.44 10.32
C ASP A 104 -6.28 3.83 8.97
N PRO A 105 -7.59 3.63 8.80
CA PRO A 105 -8.12 3.03 7.58
C PRO A 105 -8.52 4.07 6.52
N TYR A 106 -8.61 5.36 6.87
CA TYR A 106 -9.14 6.40 6.00
C TYR A 106 -8.03 7.10 5.19
N GLU A 107 -6.90 7.42 5.83
CA GLU A 107 -5.79 8.18 5.24
C GLU A 107 -4.67 7.28 4.68
N GLY A 108 -5.03 6.16 4.06
CA GLY A 108 -4.05 5.19 3.51
C GLY A 108 -4.04 3.83 4.18
N GLY A 109 -5.21 3.35 4.60
CA GLY A 109 -5.41 1.99 5.05
C GLY A 109 -6.66 1.35 4.43
N THR A 110 -6.87 0.10 4.80
CA THR A 110 -7.98 -0.79 4.43
C THR A 110 -9.00 -0.87 5.57
N HIS A 111 -8.57 -1.43 6.70
CA HIS A 111 -9.32 -1.54 7.95
C HIS A 111 -8.38 -1.50 9.17
N LEU A 112 -8.93 -1.52 10.38
CA LEU A 112 -8.17 -1.32 11.62
C LEU A 112 -7.23 -2.45 11.99
N SER A 113 -7.45 -3.67 11.49
CA SER A 113 -6.54 -4.80 11.75
C SER A 113 -5.22 -4.67 11.02
N ASP A 114 -5.15 -3.85 9.96
CA ASP A 114 -3.95 -3.72 9.15
C ASP A 114 -3.04 -2.64 9.74
N PHE A 115 -2.02 -3.08 10.48
CA PHE A 115 -1.03 -2.23 11.12
C PHE A 115 0.14 -1.96 10.18
N LYS A 116 0.41 -0.67 9.96
CA LYS A 116 1.45 -0.16 9.08
C LYS A 116 2.64 0.30 9.89
N LEU A 117 3.84 -0.07 9.44
CA LEU A 117 5.10 0.51 9.87
C LEU A 117 5.75 1.25 8.70
N VAL A 118 6.21 2.47 8.93
CA VAL A 118 6.92 3.29 7.93
C VAL A 118 8.25 3.75 8.50
N ARG A 119 9.34 3.46 7.79
CA ARG A 119 10.70 3.79 8.20
C ARG A 119 11.42 4.56 7.09
N PRO A 120 11.88 5.80 7.33
CA PRO A 120 12.78 6.50 6.42
C PRO A 120 14.14 5.80 6.37
N LEU A 121 14.72 5.69 5.17
CA LEU A 121 16.13 5.37 4.98
C LEU A 121 16.88 6.66 4.62
N PHE A 122 17.91 6.99 5.39
CA PHE A 122 18.69 8.20 5.17
C PHE A 122 19.93 7.95 4.31
N ARG A 123 20.22 8.89 3.41
CA ARG A 123 21.50 9.03 2.71
C ARG A 123 21.92 10.49 2.72
N ASN A 124 23.19 10.75 3.04
CA ASN A 124 23.76 12.11 3.03
C ASN A 124 22.92 13.14 3.82
N GLY A 125 22.34 12.73 4.95
CA GLY A 125 21.54 13.59 5.83
C GLY A 125 20.11 13.90 5.33
N LYS A 126 19.63 13.21 4.29
CA LYS A 126 18.27 13.34 3.76
C LYS A 126 17.60 11.97 3.65
N VAL A 127 16.27 11.96 3.65
CA VAL A 127 15.52 10.73 3.32
C VAL A 127 15.77 10.41 1.85
N PHE A 128 16.28 9.21 1.58
CA PHE A 128 16.49 8.69 0.23
C PHE A 128 15.22 8.01 -0.30
N CYS A 129 14.58 7.21 0.54
CA CYS A 129 13.27 6.59 0.31
C CYS A 129 12.68 6.15 1.65
N TYR A 130 11.44 5.68 1.64
CA TYR A 130 10.83 4.98 2.78
C TYR A 130 10.75 3.49 2.52
N LEU A 131 10.90 2.70 3.58
CA LEU A 131 10.50 1.30 3.62
C LEU A 131 9.20 1.22 4.40
N ALA A 132 8.24 0.45 3.91
CA ALA A 132 7.01 0.21 4.67
C ALA A 132 6.69 -1.28 4.77
N SER A 133 6.02 -1.62 5.86
CA SER A 133 5.49 -2.94 6.19
C SER A 133 4.03 -2.77 6.57
N VAL A 134 3.17 -3.65 6.11
CA VAL A 134 1.81 -3.80 6.62
C VAL A 134 1.57 -5.26 6.94
N GLY A 135 0.82 -5.53 8.01
CA GLY A 135 0.40 -6.87 8.37
C GLY A 135 -0.93 -6.84 9.09
N HIS A 136 -1.76 -7.84 8.80
CA HIS A 136 -3.06 -8.00 9.41
C HIS A 136 -2.94 -8.61 10.81
N TRP A 137 -3.18 -7.81 11.83
CA TRP A 137 -3.15 -8.24 13.23
C TRP A 137 -4.50 -8.83 13.63
N HIS A 138 -4.47 -10.01 14.24
CA HIS A 138 -5.68 -10.81 14.49
C HIS A 138 -6.62 -10.23 15.56
N ASP A 139 -6.11 -9.42 16.50
CA ASP A 139 -6.94 -8.78 17.53
C ASP A 139 -6.41 -7.40 17.93
N VAL A 140 -7.18 -6.37 17.61
CA VAL A 140 -6.84 -4.94 17.80
C VAL A 140 -7.93 -4.19 18.57
N ALA A 141 -8.47 -4.80 19.63
CA ALA A 141 -9.59 -4.31 20.45
C ALA A 141 -10.96 -4.48 19.75
N GLY A 142 -11.87 -3.50 19.89
CA GLY A 142 -13.21 -3.56 19.28
C GLY A 142 -14.21 -4.42 20.04
N ASN A 143 -15.45 -4.43 19.55
CA ASN A 143 -16.61 -5.03 20.23
C ASN A 143 -16.60 -6.58 20.20
N VAL A 144 -15.94 -7.19 19.22
CA VAL A 144 -15.92 -8.65 19.00
C VAL A 144 -14.49 -9.17 18.80
N PRO A 145 -14.20 -10.44 19.14
CA PRO A 145 -12.95 -11.09 18.77
C PRO A 145 -12.77 -11.18 17.25
N GLY A 146 -11.56 -10.97 16.74
CA GLY A 146 -11.25 -11.05 15.31
C GLY A 146 -11.60 -9.80 14.49
N ASN A 147 -12.07 -8.72 15.14
CA ASN A 147 -12.29 -7.39 14.57
C ASN A 147 -13.31 -7.25 13.40
N TYR A 148 -13.90 -8.35 12.92
CA TYR A 148 -15.03 -8.31 12.01
C TYR A 148 -16.37 -8.29 12.77
N ASN A 149 -16.95 -7.09 12.93
CA ASN A 149 -18.26 -6.90 13.55
C ASN A 149 -19.31 -6.53 12.49
N PRO A 150 -20.14 -7.48 12.00
CA PRO A 150 -21.15 -7.20 10.96
C PRO A 150 -22.24 -6.23 11.42
N ALA A 151 -22.38 -6.00 12.73
CA ALA A 151 -23.32 -5.04 13.31
C ALA A 151 -22.66 -3.70 13.69
N ALA A 152 -21.40 -3.46 13.29
CA ALA A 152 -20.74 -2.20 13.55
C ALA A 152 -21.45 -1.05 12.81
N THR A 153 -21.64 0.07 13.50
CA THR A 153 -22.20 1.31 12.94
C THR A 153 -21.22 2.48 13.01
N GLU A 154 -20.11 2.26 13.70
CA GLU A 154 -18.98 3.18 13.83
C GLU A 154 -17.67 2.39 13.94
N SER A 155 -16.58 2.91 13.39
CA SER A 155 -15.27 2.24 13.39
C SER A 155 -14.66 2.09 14.79
N PHE A 156 -15.13 2.84 15.80
CA PHE A 156 -14.74 2.63 17.20
C PHE A 156 -15.21 1.26 17.75
N GLN A 157 -16.25 0.68 17.14
CA GLN A 157 -16.72 -0.66 17.47
C GLN A 157 -15.88 -1.76 16.82
N GLU A 158 -15.00 -1.40 15.86
CA GLU A 158 -14.20 -2.34 15.08
C GLU A 158 -12.80 -2.52 15.66
N GLY A 159 -12.23 -1.51 16.30
CA GLY A 159 -10.88 -1.61 16.85
C GLY A 159 -10.36 -0.31 17.47
N VAL A 160 -9.15 -0.37 18.02
CA VAL A 160 -8.42 0.80 18.47
C VAL A 160 -7.94 1.60 17.27
N HIS A 161 -8.05 2.93 17.35
CA HIS A 161 -7.52 3.84 16.33
C HIS A 161 -6.17 4.37 16.79
N ILE A 162 -5.14 4.13 15.99
CA ILE A 162 -3.77 4.56 16.24
C ILE A 162 -3.36 5.49 15.09
N PRO A 163 -3.27 6.81 15.34
CA PRO A 163 -2.72 7.73 14.34
C PRO A 163 -1.22 7.46 14.15
N PRO A 164 -0.58 8.02 13.10
CA PRO A 164 0.86 7.88 12.95
C PRO A 164 1.62 8.44 14.15
N VAL A 165 2.24 7.53 14.89
CA VAL A 165 3.08 7.83 16.05
C VAL A 165 4.43 7.14 15.90
N LYS A 166 5.47 7.72 16.50
CA LYS A 166 6.82 7.15 16.46
C LYS A 166 6.89 5.94 17.40
N LEU A 167 6.92 4.73 16.83
CA LEU A 167 7.27 3.50 17.55
C LEU A 167 8.75 3.48 17.95
N PHE A 168 9.62 3.99 17.07
CA PHE A 168 11.01 4.24 17.38
C PHE A 168 11.29 5.73 17.18
N ARG A 169 12.00 6.32 18.13
CA ARG A 169 12.51 7.70 18.04
C ARG A 169 14.03 7.64 18.02
N ALA A 170 14.63 7.96 16.88
CA ALA A 170 16.07 7.87 16.63
C ALA A 170 16.68 6.53 17.11
N GLY A 171 16.05 5.41 16.74
CA GLY A 171 16.50 4.06 17.09
C GLY A 171 16.10 3.58 18.49
N VAL A 172 15.43 4.40 19.30
CA VAL A 172 14.96 4.02 20.64
C VAL A 172 13.47 3.68 20.60
N ARG A 173 13.11 2.44 20.94
CA ARG A 173 11.71 1.99 20.98
C ARG A 173 10.92 2.74 22.06
N GLN A 174 9.70 3.13 21.73
CA GLN A 174 8.73 3.74 22.65
C GLN A 174 7.85 2.62 23.23
N ASP A 175 8.25 2.06 24.37
CA ASP A 175 7.61 0.88 24.99
C ASP A 175 6.20 1.17 25.55
N ASP A 176 5.87 2.44 25.77
CA ASP A 176 4.53 2.89 26.16
C ASP A 176 3.49 2.61 25.06
N ILE A 177 3.82 2.88 23.79
CA ILE A 177 2.96 2.57 22.63
C ILE A 177 2.66 1.07 22.57
N LEU A 178 3.70 0.23 22.66
CA LEU A 178 3.55 -1.22 22.69
C LEU A 178 2.70 -1.68 23.89
N SER A 179 2.88 -1.05 25.05
CA SER A 179 2.09 -1.38 26.25
C SER A 179 0.60 -1.07 26.03
N ILE A 180 0.27 0.08 25.45
CA ILE A 180 -1.11 0.46 25.11
C ILE A 180 -1.72 -0.57 24.14
N LEU A 181 -1.01 -0.93 23.08
CA LEU A 181 -1.50 -1.90 22.08
C LEU A 181 -1.75 -3.27 22.70
N ARG A 182 -0.81 -3.77 23.50
CA ARG A 182 -0.95 -5.07 24.17
C ARG A 182 -2.11 -5.09 25.15
N THR A 183 -2.29 -4.02 25.94
CA THR A 183 -3.39 -3.93 26.92
C THR A 183 -4.77 -3.97 26.26
N ASN A 184 -4.88 -3.45 25.03
CA ASN A 184 -6.15 -3.40 24.30
C ASN A 184 -6.43 -4.65 23.45
N SER A 185 -5.55 -5.65 23.47
CA SER A 185 -5.72 -6.88 22.70
C SER A 185 -6.07 -8.08 23.58
N ARG A 186 -6.96 -8.93 23.07
CA ARG A 186 -7.25 -10.28 23.61
C ARG A 186 -6.06 -11.23 23.42
N LEU A 187 -5.13 -10.91 22.50
CA LEU A 187 -3.96 -11.70 22.14
C LEU A 187 -2.65 -10.87 22.30
N PRO A 188 -2.29 -10.44 23.52
CA PRO A 188 -1.17 -9.51 23.76
C PRO A 188 0.21 -10.08 23.41
N LEU A 189 0.35 -11.41 23.33
CA LEU A 189 1.58 -12.06 22.85
C LEU A 189 1.67 -12.02 21.32
N SER A 190 0.54 -12.14 20.61
CA SER A 190 0.51 -12.01 19.15
C SER A 190 0.88 -10.58 18.75
N VAL A 191 0.25 -9.57 19.35
CA VAL A 191 0.60 -8.15 19.15
C VAL A 191 2.09 -7.91 19.32
N TYR A 192 2.70 -8.45 20.37
CA TYR A 192 4.13 -8.33 20.58
C TYR A 192 4.93 -9.04 19.47
N GLY A 193 4.59 -10.30 19.16
CA GLY A 193 5.29 -11.09 18.15
C GLY A 193 5.22 -10.46 16.76
N ASP A 194 4.01 -10.16 16.30
CA ASP A 194 3.71 -9.61 14.98
C ASP A 194 4.36 -8.23 14.78
N LEU A 195 4.35 -7.37 15.81
CA LEU A 195 5.05 -6.09 15.76
C LEU A 195 6.56 -6.26 15.59
N ASN A 196 7.18 -7.13 16.39
CA ASN A 196 8.63 -7.35 16.28
C ASN A 196 9.00 -8.06 14.98
N ALA A 197 8.12 -8.89 14.43
CA ALA A 197 8.28 -9.49 13.11
C ALA A 197 8.33 -8.42 12.01
N GLN A 198 7.39 -7.46 12.02
CA GLN A 198 7.39 -6.33 11.08
C GLN A 198 8.64 -5.44 11.24
N VAL A 199 9.05 -5.14 12.48
CA VAL A 199 10.29 -4.39 12.75
C VAL A 199 11.51 -5.13 12.20
N SER A 200 11.59 -6.44 12.40
CA SER A 200 12.70 -7.27 11.89
C SER A 200 12.76 -7.29 10.38
N ALA A 201 11.60 -7.34 9.71
CA ALA A 201 11.52 -7.22 8.25
C ALA A 201 12.02 -5.84 7.78
N LEU A 202 11.62 -4.74 8.44
CA LEU A 202 12.14 -3.41 8.14
C LEU A 202 13.65 -3.28 8.36
N ASP A 203 14.19 -3.87 9.44
CA ASP A 203 15.64 -3.88 9.72
C ASP A 203 16.42 -4.60 8.61
N LEU A 204 15.92 -5.77 8.16
CA LEU A 204 16.52 -6.51 7.06
C LEU A 204 16.51 -5.68 5.78
N GLY A 205 15.35 -5.17 5.38
CA GLY A 205 15.19 -4.36 4.18
C GLY A 205 16.10 -3.13 4.19
N HIS A 206 16.17 -2.45 5.34
CA HIS A 206 17.02 -1.27 5.53
C HIS A 206 18.51 -1.61 5.35
N GLY A 207 18.97 -2.73 5.90
CA GLY A 207 20.35 -3.20 5.73
C GLY A 207 20.67 -3.59 4.29
N ARG A 208 19.76 -4.33 3.64
CA ARG A 208 19.93 -4.78 2.25
C ARG A 208 19.95 -3.62 1.25
N LEU A 209 19.07 -2.64 1.43
CA LEU A 209 19.02 -1.47 0.55
C LEU A 209 20.27 -0.59 0.72
N ASN A 210 20.73 -0.37 1.95
CA ASN A 210 22.01 0.33 2.17
C ASN A 210 23.19 -0.40 1.50
N ALA A 211 23.27 -1.72 1.62
CA ALA A 211 24.33 -2.49 0.94
C ALA A 211 24.28 -2.35 -0.59
N LEU A 212 23.08 -2.32 -1.17
CA LEU A 212 22.90 -2.09 -2.61
C LEU A 212 23.31 -0.66 -3.01
N LEU A 213 22.95 0.33 -2.21
CA LEU A 213 23.32 1.73 -2.41
C LEU A 213 24.83 1.94 -2.30
N ASP A 214 25.50 1.27 -1.35
CA ASP A 214 26.95 1.34 -1.20
C ASP A 214 27.69 0.67 -2.38
N GLU A 215 27.09 -0.33 -3.03
CA GLU A 215 27.67 -1.04 -4.18
C GLU A 215 27.51 -0.27 -5.50
N TYR A 216 26.34 0.32 -5.78
CA TYR A 216 26.03 0.96 -7.07
C TYR A 216 25.97 2.50 -7.03
N GLY A 217 25.91 3.08 -5.84
CA GLY A 217 25.74 4.51 -5.63
C GLY A 217 24.28 4.97 -5.70
N ASP A 218 23.98 5.99 -4.90
CA ASP A 218 22.64 6.57 -4.72
C ASP A 218 22.05 7.03 -6.07
N ASP A 219 22.81 7.78 -6.87
CA ASP A 219 22.37 8.31 -8.17
C ASP A 219 21.94 7.20 -9.15
N THR A 220 22.68 6.08 -9.16
CA THR A 220 22.37 4.94 -10.02
C THR A 220 21.04 4.31 -9.61
N ILE A 221 20.80 4.12 -8.32
CA ILE A 221 19.56 3.51 -7.82
C ILE A 221 18.37 4.45 -8.02
N SER A 222 18.52 5.76 -7.79
CA SER A 222 17.49 6.75 -8.12
C SER A 222 17.13 6.75 -9.60
N ALA A 223 18.13 6.68 -10.49
CA ALA A 223 17.88 6.59 -11.93
C ALA A 223 17.18 5.26 -12.33
N VAL A 224 17.46 4.16 -11.63
CA VAL A 224 16.72 2.89 -11.82
C VAL A 224 15.25 3.04 -11.42
N PHE A 225 14.95 3.64 -10.28
CA PHE A 225 13.57 3.88 -9.86
C PHE A 225 12.78 4.70 -10.90
N ALA A 226 13.38 5.80 -11.38
CA ALA A 226 12.77 6.64 -12.40
C ALA A 226 12.50 5.88 -13.71
N GLU A 227 13.47 5.09 -14.17
CA GLU A 227 13.33 4.27 -15.39
C GLU A 227 12.27 3.16 -15.24
N LEU A 228 12.16 2.53 -14.06
CA LEU A 228 11.13 1.53 -13.79
C LEU A 228 9.72 2.12 -13.81
N ARG A 229 9.53 3.32 -13.24
CA ARG A 229 8.27 4.05 -13.29
C ARG A 229 7.90 4.44 -14.72
N ALA A 230 8.85 5.02 -15.45
CA ALA A 230 8.65 5.41 -16.85
C ALA A 230 8.26 4.23 -17.74
N ARG A 231 8.86 3.06 -17.53
CA ARG A 231 8.49 1.83 -18.25
C ARG A 231 7.09 1.35 -17.91
N ALA A 232 6.71 1.34 -16.63
CA ALA A 232 5.36 0.95 -16.24
C ALA A 232 4.30 1.87 -16.88
N HIS A 233 4.55 3.18 -16.88
CA HIS A 233 3.69 4.16 -17.54
C HIS A 233 3.54 3.89 -19.05
N LEU A 234 4.66 3.79 -19.77
CA LEU A 234 4.64 3.55 -21.22
C LEU A 234 3.99 2.21 -21.58
N GLN A 235 4.23 1.17 -20.78
CA GLN A 235 3.60 -0.13 -21.01
C GLN A 235 2.10 -0.10 -20.74
N MET A 236 1.65 0.60 -19.68
CA MET A 236 0.22 0.76 -19.42
C MET A 236 -0.46 1.57 -20.54
N GLN A 237 0.15 2.68 -20.98
CA GLN A 237 -0.36 3.45 -22.12
C GLN A 237 -0.50 2.60 -23.39
N ALA A 238 0.50 1.76 -23.69
CA ALA A 238 0.46 0.85 -24.83
C ALA A 238 -0.71 -0.14 -24.73
N HIS A 239 -0.95 -0.70 -23.53
CA HIS A 239 -2.09 -1.59 -23.29
C HIS A 239 -3.43 -0.87 -23.44
N ILE A 240 -3.58 0.32 -22.86
CA ILE A 240 -4.80 1.14 -23.00
C ILE A 240 -5.06 1.47 -24.48
N SER A 241 -4.03 1.89 -25.22
CA SER A 241 -4.15 2.24 -26.65
C SER A 241 -4.55 1.08 -27.57
N ALA A 242 -4.41 -0.16 -27.10
CA ALA A 242 -4.84 -1.34 -27.84
C ALA A 242 -6.32 -1.67 -27.61
N LEU A 243 -6.96 -1.06 -26.60
CA LEU A 243 -8.40 -1.17 -26.37
C LEU A 243 -9.17 -0.31 -27.39
N PRO A 244 -10.42 -0.66 -27.73
CA PRO A 244 -11.27 0.22 -28.52
C PRO A 244 -11.63 1.48 -27.74
N ASP A 245 -11.53 2.65 -28.37
CA ASP A 245 -12.08 3.89 -27.82
C ASP A 245 -13.59 3.78 -27.60
N GLY A 246 -14.07 4.37 -26.51
CA GLY A 246 -15.49 4.46 -26.19
C GLY A 246 -15.82 4.25 -24.72
N ASP A 247 -17.11 4.15 -24.46
CA ASP A 247 -17.69 4.07 -23.13
C ASP A 247 -18.28 2.68 -22.88
N VAL A 248 -17.94 2.08 -21.75
CA VAL A 248 -18.59 0.87 -21.24
C VAL A 248 -18.97 1.05 -19.78
N ALA A 249 -20.10 0.48 -19.37
CA ALA A 249 -20.63 0.62 -18.03
C ALA A 249 -20.88 -0.76 -17.40
N ALA A 250 -20.54 -0.90 -16.13
CA ALA A 250 -20.86 -2.06 -15.32
C ALA A 250 -21.47 -1.63 -13.98
N THR A 251 -22.26 -2.52 -13.38
CA THR A 251 -22.83 -2.33 -12.03
C THR A 251 -22.98 -3.69 -11.38
N ASP A 252 -22.43 -3.83 -10.19
CA ASP A 252 -22.63 -4.94 -9.29
C ASP A 252 -23.19 -4.43 -7.95
N TYR A 253 -23.56 -5.33 -7.04
CA TYR A 253 -24.26 -5.00 -5.81
C TYR A 253 -23.69 -5.72 -4.59
N LEU A 254 -23.69 -5.02 -3.45
CA LEU A 254 -23.71 -5.65 -2.15
C LEU A 254 -25.17 -5.88 -1.75
N ASP A 255 -25.47 -7.03 -1.15
CA ASP A 255 -26.85 -7.39 -0.77
C ASP A 255 -27.43 -6.40 0.25
N ASN A 256 -26.63 -6.01 1.24
CA ASN A 256 -26.94 -4.97 2.24
C ASN A 256 -25.69 -4.55 3.04
N ASP A 257 -25.86 -3.63 4.00
CA ASP A 257 -24.80 -3.23 4.95
C ASP A 257 -24.87 -3.96 6.30
N GLY A 258 -25.75 -4.94 6.49
CA GLY A 258 -25.97 -5.60 7.79
C GLY A 258 -26.78 -4.79 8.81
N ILE A 259 -27.14 -3.54 8.51
CA ILE A 259 -27.98 -2.67 9.36
C ILE A 259 -29.34 -2.43 8.71
N LYS A 260 -29.35 -2.14 7.41
CA LYS A 260 -30.54 -1.98 6.57
C LYS A 260 -30.51 -3.00 5.46
N ASP A 261 -31.60 -3.74 5.28
CA ASP A 261 -31.74 -4.72 4.20
C ASP A 261 -32.06 -4.04 2.85
N GLU A 262 -31.07 -3.30 2.33
CA GLU A 262 -31.14 -2.54 1.08
C GLU A 262 -29.88 -2.77 0.26
N ALA A 263 -30.03 -3.20 -0.99
CA ALA A 263 -28.89 -3.44 -1.88
C ALA A 263 -28.13 -2.14 -2.18
N LEU A 264 -26.79 -2.23 -2.18
CA LEU A 264 -25.90 -1.09 -2.41
C LEU A 264 -25.20 -1.26 -3.77
N PRO A 265 -25.48 -0.41 -4.77
CA PRO A 265 -24.82 -0.47 -6.06
C PRO A 265 -23.36 -0.03 -5.97
N ILE A 266 -22.47 -0.77 -6.62
CA ILE A 266 -21.10 -0.39 -6.97
C ILE A 266 -21.05 -0.37 -8.49
N ALA A 267 -20.82 0.80 -9.06
CA ALA A 267 -20.96 1.03 -10.48
C ALA A 267 -19.75 1.78 -11.02
N VAL A 268 -19.24 1.31 -12.15
CA VAL A 268 -18.13 1.93 -12.87
C VAL A 268 -18.54 2.22 -14.31
N ASP A 269 -18.29 3.45 -14.74
CA ASP A 269 -18.29 3.87 -16.13
C ASP A 269 -16.84 3.99 -16.58
N VAL A 270 -16.44 3.20 -17.57
CA VAL A 270 -15.08 3.18 -18.11
C VAL A 270 -15.07 3.90 -19.44
N HIS A 271 -14.28 4.97 -19.53
CA HIS A 271 -14.04 5.74 -20.75
C HIS A 271 -12.61 5.50 -21.24
N VAL A 272 -12.45 5.07 -22.49
CA VAL A 272 -11.15 4.95 -23.15
C VAL A 272 -11.07 5.94 -24.31
N ASP A 273 -10.03 6.75 -24.32
CA ASP A 273 -9.70 7.71 -25.39
C ASP A 273 -8.19 7.66 -25.68
N GLY A 274 -7.82 6.90 -26.71
CA GLY A 274 -6.45 6.69 -27.11
C GLY A 274 -5.63 6.02 -26.00
N GLU A 275 -4.67 6.74 -25.42
CA GLU A 275 -3.76 6.23 -24.39
C GLU A 275 -4.21 6.52 -22.95
N ARG A 276 -5.46 7.00 -22.77
CA ARG A 276 -6.03 7.38 -21.48
C ARG A 276 -7.27 6.56 -21.13
N MET A 277 -7.40 6.27 -19.85
CA MET A 277 -8.56 5.57 -19.29
C MET A 277 -9.13 6.37 -18.12
N VAL A 278 -10.45 6.50 -18.04
CA VAL A 278 -11.15 7.03 -16.86
C VAL A 278 -12.02 5.93 -16.27
N LEU A 279 -11.91 5.72 -14.96
CA LEU A 279 -12.77 4.85 -14.16
C LEU A 279 -13.66 5.73 -13.27
N ASP A 280 -14.91 5.90 -13.67
CA ASP A 280 -15.87 6.77 -12.97
C ASP A 280 -16.86 5.98 -12.12
N PHE A 281 -16.74 6.14 -10.80
CA PHE A 281 -17.59 5.48 -9.81
C PHE A 281 -18.77 6.35 -9.35
N SER A 282 -19.12 7.41 -10.08
CA SER A 282 -20.14 8.39 -9.67
C SER A 282 -21.54 7.82 -9.46
N ARG A 283 -21.83 6.64 -10.03
CA ARG A 283 -23.11 5.93 -9.85
C ARG A 283 -23.14 4.98 -8.65
N SER A 284 -22.06 4.87 -7.88
CA SER A 284 -21.97 4.01 -6.69
C SER A 284 -22.74 4.60 -5.51
N ALA A 285 -23.17 3.74 -4.58
CA ALA A 285 -23.95 4.18 -3.42
C ALA A 285 -23.17 5.14 -2.50
N ALA A 286 -23.94 5.91 -1.72
CA ALA A 286 -23.40 6.72 -0.62
C ALA A 286 -22.87 5.83 0.52
N GLN A 287 -22.00 6.37 1.37
CA GLN A 287 -21.50 5.67 2.54
C GLN A 287 -22.66 5.17 3.43
N CYS A 288 -22.60 3.90 3.80
CA CYS A 288 -23.67 3.19 4.50
C CYS A 288 -23.46 3.23 6.03
N ALA A 289 -24.38 2.63 6.80
CA ALA A 289 -24.24 2.59 8.26
C ALA A 289 -23.32 1.46 8.69
N GLY A 290 -23.43 0.30 8.03
CA GLY A 290 -22.68 -0.90 8.36
C GLY A 290 -21.26 -0.99 7.78
N PRO A 291 -20.53 -2.08 8.06
CA PRO A 291 -19.07 -2.16 7.93
C PRO A 291 -18.54 -2.42 6.51
N VAL A 292 -19.40 -2.34 5.49
CA VAL A 292 -19.04 -2.56 4.08
C VAL A 292 -18.61 -1.27 3.38
N ASN A 293 -18.18 -0.26 4.14
CA ASN A 293 -17.55 0.92 3.53
C ASN A 293 -16.06 0.67 3.33
N ILE A 294 -15.47 1.39 2.38
CA ILE A 294 -14.02 1.44 2.17
C ILE A 294 -13.55 2.88 2.02
N SER A 295 -12.27 3.11 2.32
CA SER A 295 -11.61 4.39 2.08
C SER A 295 -11.32 4.59 0.59
N ARG A 296 -11.16 5.86 0.20
CA ARG A 296 -10.75 6.23 -1.17
C ARG A 296 -9.44 5.54 -1.58
N SER A 297 -8.48 5.45 -0.67
CA SER A 297 -7.21 4.75 -0.92
C SER A 297 -7.41 3.27 -1.22
N THR A 298 -8.35 2.61 -0.54
CA THR A 298 -8.69 1.20 -0.80
C THR A 298 -9.37 1.01 -2.14
N ALA A 299 -10.29 1.88 -2.52
CA ALA A 299 -10.94 1.83 -3.82
C ALA A 299 -9.94 2.02 -4.98
N ILE A 300 -9.02 2.98 -4.86
CA ILE A 300 -7.93 3.18 -5.83
C ILE A 300 -7.01 1.95 -5.89
N ALA A 301 -6.68 1.36 -4.74
CA ALA A 301 -5.88 0.14 -4.69
C ALA A 301 -6.59 -1.06 -5.35
N ALA A 302 -7.90 -1.20 -5.19
CA ALA A 302 -8.68 -2.23 -5.89
C ALA A 302 -8.64 -2.03 -7.41
N CYS A 303 -8.76 -0.79 -7.90
CA CYS A 303 -8.61 -0.46 -9.31
C CYS A 303 -7.21 -0.81 -9.83
N TYR A 304 -6.16 -0.48 -9.07
CA TYR A 304 -4.79 -0.86 -9.37
C TYR A 304 -4.64 -2.38 -9.53
N VAL A 305 -5.19 -3.16 -8.58
CA VAL A 305 -5.15 -4.62 -8.61
C VAL A 305 -5.88 -5.16 -9.83
N ALA A 306 -7.06 -4.64 -10.15
CA ALA A 306 -7.82 -5.04 -11.33
C ALA A 306 -7.03 -4.79 -12.63
N LEU A 307 -6.42 -3.61 -12.77
CA LEU A 307 -5.56 -3.28 -13.91
C LEU A 307 -4.34 -4.20 -14.01
N LYS A 308 -3.71 -4.53 -12.88
CA LYS A 308 -2.58 -5.47 -12.85
C LYS A 308 -2.98 -6.90 -13.21
N HIS A 309 -4.23 -7.30 -12.98
CA HIS A 309 -4.75 -8.59 -13.44
C HIS A 309 -5.00 -8.60 -14.94
N LEU A 310 -5.50 -7.50 -15.52
CA LEU A 310 -5.68 -7.36 -16.96
C LEU A 310 -4.35 -7.25 -17.72
N PHE A 311 -3.39 -6.54 -17.13
CA PHE A 311 -2.08 -6.23 -17.71
C PHE A 311 -0.95 -6.75 -16.81
N PRO A 312 -0.77 -8.08 -16.70
CA PRO A 312 0.13 -8.71 -15.74
C PRO A 312 1.61 -8.39 -15.99
N ASP A 313 1.98 -8.09 -17.23
CA ASP A 313 3.34 -7.77 -17.67
C ASP A 313 3.82 -6.35 -17.28
N VAL A 314 2.90 -5.43 -16.94
CA VAL A 314 3.25 -4.09 -16.47
C VAL A 314 3.90 -4.18 -15.07
N PRO A 315 5.11 -3.63 -14.84
CA PRO A 315 5.76 -3.61 -13.54
C PRO A 315 4.91 -2.94 -12.46
N ALA A 316 4.91 -3.50 -11.25
CA ALA A 316 4.12 -3.00 -10.15
C ALA A 316 4.78 -1.79 -9.46
N ASN A 317 4.43 -0.59 -9.87
CA ASN A 317 4.84 0.68 -9.26
C ASN A 317 3.83 1.80 -9.62
N ALA A 318 4.06 3.02 -9.13
CA ALA A 318 3.13 4.14 -9.34
C ALA A 318 2.86 4.50 -10.82
N GLY A 319 3.77 4.16 -11.74
CA GLY A 319 3.60 4.43 -13.17
C GLY A 319 2.39 3.73 -13.80
N VAL A 320 1.87 2.68 -13.16
CA VAL A 320 0.65 1.95 -13.58
C VAL A 320 -0.57 2.87 -13.64
N LEU A 321 -0.71 3.83 -12.73
CA LEU A 321 -1.90 4.69 -12.64
C LEU A 321 -1.73 6.03 -13.36
N ASP A 322 -0.54 6.37 -13.83
CA ASP A 322 -0.29 7.64 -14.54
C ASP A 322 -1.26 7.90 -15.73
N PRO A 323 -1.62 6.91 -16.57
CA PRO A 323 -2.58 7.11 -17.66
C PRO A 323 -4.05 6.84 -17.27
N VAL A 324 -4.33 6.63 -15.98
CA VAL A 324 -5.65 6.25 -15.47
C VAL A 324 -6.17 7.31 -14.51
N GLU A 325 -7.29 7.94 -14.87
CA GLU A 325 -8.04 8.80 -13.96
C GLU A 325 -9.09 7.98 -13.21
N ILE A 326 -9.20 8.16 -11.90
CA ILE A 326 -10.17 7.45 -11.06
C ILE A 326 -11.05 8.49 -10.36
N ILE A 327 -12.34 8.50 -10.70
CA ILE A 327 -13.32 9.44 -10.15
C ILE A 327 -14.15 8.70 -9.11
N ILE A 328 -14.07 9.14 -7.86
CA ILE A 328 -14.87 8.59 -6.74
C ILE A 328 -15.52 9.78 -6.03
N PRO A 329 -16.87 9.86 -5.98
CA PRO A 329 -17.57 10.92 -5.25
C PRO A 329 -17.17 10.94 -3.79
N ASP A 330 -17.15 12.12 -3.16
CA ASP A 330 -17.02 12.21 -1.71
C ASP A 330 -18.25 11.60 -1.02
N GLN A 331 -18.04 11.01 0.15
CA GLN A 331 -19.09 10.35 0.94
C GLN A 331 -19.81 9.20 0.18
N SER A 332 -19.15 8.60 -0.81
CA SER A 332 -19.52 7.30 -1.35
C SER A 332 -19.13 6.19 -0.37
N LEU A 333 -19.74 5.01 -0.49
CA LEU A 333 -19.24 3.82 0.21
C LEU A 333 -17.80 3.46 -0.17
N LEU A 334 -17.31 3.98 -1.32
CA LEU A 334 -15.94 3.83 -1.81
C LEU A 334 -14.97 4.94 -1.34
N SER A 335 -15.47 5.92 -0.58
CA SER A 335 -14.70 7.07 -0.09
C SER A 335 -15.17 7.49 1.31
N ALA A 336 -15.47 6.50 2.14
CA ALA A 336 -16.06 6.75 3.43
C ALA A 336 -15.07 7.46 4.37
N THR A 337 -15.63 8.29 5.24
CA THR A 337 -14.88 9.05 6.25
C THR A 337 -15.22 8.57 7.64
N ALA A 338 -14.33 8.83 8.60
CA ALA A 338 -14.63 8.61 10.01
C ALA A 338 -15.97 9.26 10.42
N PRO A 339 -16.77 8.62 11.29
CA PRO A 339 -16.50 7.37 11.99
C PRO A 339 -17.09 6.13 11.28
N LYS A 340 -17.31 6.13 9.96
CA LYS A 340 -17.95 4.99 9.29
C LYS A 340 -17.13 3.70 9.43
N PRO A 341 -17.76 2.55 9.74
CA PRO A 341 -17.09 1.27 9.88
C PRO A 341 -16.66 0.72 8.51
N VAL A 342 -15.52 0.04 8.48
CA VAL A 342 -14.80 -0.42 7.27
C VAL A 342 -14.25 -1.85 7.41
N GLY A 343 -14.59 -2.58 8.47
CA GLY A 343 -14.06 -3.90 8.78
C GLY A 343 -14.45 -4.98 7.77
N GLY A 344 -15.48 -4.75 6.95
CA GLY A 344 -15.91 -5.64 5.86
C GLY A 344 -15.50 -5.18 4.48
N TYR A 345 -14.38 -4.44 4.38
CA TYR A 345 -13.89 -3.92 3.11
C TYR A 345 -13.74 -4.97 2.00
N THR A 346 -13.42 -6.22 2.36
CA THR A 346 -13.25 -7.34 1.41
C THR A 346 -14.50 -7.61 0.58
N GLU A 347 -15.69 -7.47 1.17
CA GLU A 347 -16.96 -7.67 0.45
C GLU A 347 -17.11 -6.65 -0.69
N THR A 348 -16.61 -5.43 -0.46
CA THR A 348 -16.74 -4.29 -1.36
C THR A 348 -15.74 -4.36 -2.50
N ILE A 349 -14.47 -4.65 -2.21
CA ILE A 349 -13.41 -4.67 -3.24
C ILE A 349 -13.54 -5.84 -4.23
N LEU A 350 -14.40 -6.83 -3.94
CA LEU A 350 -14.69 -7.95 -4.83
C LEU A 350 -15.71 -7.61 -5.94
N ARG A 351 -16.38 -6.46 -5.84
CA ARG A 351 -17.37 -5.97 -6.81
C ARG A 351 -16.70 -5.11 -7.86
#